data_AF-A0A0E3ZIU1-F1
#
_entry.id   AF-A0A0E3ZIU1-F1
#
_cell.length_a   1.000
_cell.length_b   1.000
_cell.length_c   1.000
_cell.angle_alpha   90.00
_cell.angle_beta   90.00
_cell.angle_gamma   90.00
#
_symmetry.space_group_name_H-M   'P 1'
#
loop_
_entity.id
_entity.type
_entity.pdbx_description
1 polymer ?
#
loop_
_entity_poly.entity_id
_entity_poly.type
_entity_poly.pdbx_seq_one_letter_code
_entity_poly.pdbx_strand_id
1 'polypeptide(L)'
;MNVQLKTIFNKAKLNFAVLASILMLAVLGKMTNPELTNQIFQTADQLVSDLILLFVAITLGAFIPNFKLVVFGAIAAFIAAAVAIQTGMFTYLTLDYLFAVLIVVLGFASIANLYRHYREFSF
;
A
#
# COMPACT_ATOMS: atom_id res chain seq x y z
N MET A 1 6.80 -29.04 -7.14
CA MET A 1 6.08 -27.77 -6.87
C MET A 1 4.84 -27.77 -7.75
N ASN A 2 3.64 -27.71 -7.17
CA ASN A 2 2.38 -27.81 -7.91
C ASN A 2 2.29 -26.65 -8.93
N VAL A 3 1.97 -26.94 -10.20
CA VAL A 3 2.03 -25.95 -11.31
C VAL A 3 1.15 -24.71 -11.00
N GLN A 4 0.03 -24.91 -10.31
CA GLN A 4 -0.85 -23.85 -9.80
C GLN A 4 -0.13 -22.86 -8.85
N LEU A 5 0.67 -23.38 -7.92
CA LEU A 5 1.37 -22.57 -6.92
C LEU A 5 2.42 -21.67 -7.60
N LYS A 6 3.12 -22.19 -8.61
CA LYS A 6 4.07 -21.42 -9.42
C LYS A 6 3.39 -20.30 -10.21
N THR A 7 2.19 -20.56 -10.74
CA THR A 7 1.41 -19.55 -11.50
C THR A 7 0.89 -18.43 -10.61
N ILE A 8 0.38 -18.75 -9.41
CA ILE A 8 -0.05 -17.75 -8.42
C ILE A 8 1.14 -16.87 -8.05
N PHE A 9 2.27 -17.45 -7.67
CA PHE A 9 3.47 -16.69 -7.30
C PHE A 9 3.96 -15.77 -8.44
N ASN A 10 3.92 -16.24 -9.69
CA ASN A 10 4.34 -15.43 -10.83
C ASN A 10 3.40 -14.25 -11.11
N LYS A 11 2.08 -14.43 -10.99
CA LYS A 11 1.12 -13.33 -11.17
C LYS A 11 1.09 -12.38 -9.96
N ALA A 12 1.26 -12.91 -8.76
CA ALA A 12 1.18 -12.18 -7.50
C ALA A 12 2.48 -11.50 -7.06
N LYS A 13 3.59 -11.68 -7.81
CA LYS A 13 4.93 -11.22 -7.43
C LYS A 13 4.97 -9.76 -6.97
N LEU A 14 4.24 -8.86 -7.65
CA LEU A 14 4.23 -7.45 -7.30
C LEU A 14 3.50 -7.18 -5.97
N ASN A 15 2.40 -7.88 -5.69
CA ASN A 15 1.69 -7.74 -4.41
C ASN A 15 2.59 -8.15 -3.25
N PHE A 16 3.26 -9.31 -3.38
CA PHE A 16 4.21 -9.78 -2.38
C PHE A 16 5.40 -8.84 -2.23
N ALA A 17 5.91 -8.27 -3.33
CA ALA A 17 6.98 -7.28 -3.27
C ALA A 17 6.54 -6.05 -2.47
N VAL A 18 5.35 -5.49 -2.74
CA VAL A 18 4.82 -4.33 -2.00
C VAL A 18 4.67 -4.64 -0.51
N LEU A 19 4.04 -5.77 -0.17
CA LEU A 19 3.86 -6.17 1.24
C LEU A 19 5.21 -6.41 1.94
N ALA A 20 6.16 -7.07 1.27
CA ALA A 20 7.50 -7.27 1.81
C ALA A 20 8.26 -5.95 1.99
N SER A 21 8.10 -4.99 1.07
CA SER A 21 8.68 -3.65 1.18
C SER A 21 8.11 -2.88 2.38
N ILE A 22 6.80 -2.95 2.62
CA ILE A 22 6.17 -2.33 3.80
C ILE A 22 6.72 -2.96 5.09
N LEU A 23 6.86 -4.28 5.13
CA LEU A 23 7.42 -4.98 6.29
C LEU A 23 8.90 -4.62 6.53
N MET A 24 9.69 -4.56 5.46
CA MET A 24 11.09 -4.10 5.53
C MET A 24 11.20 -2.66 6.03
N LEU A 25 10.32 -1.77 5.56
CA LEU A 25 10.25 -0.38 6.05
C LEU A 25 9.91 -0.33 7.54
N ALA A 26 9.00 -1.18 8.02
CA ALA A 26 8.66 -1.27 9.44
C ALA A 26 9.86 -1.70 10.29
N VAL A 27 10.58 -2.74 9.85
CA VAL A 27 11.73 -3.29 10.59
C VAL A 27 12.89 -2.31 10.58
N LEU A 28 13.28 -1.83 9.40
CA LEU A 28 14.39 -0.88 9.26
C LEU A 28 14.07 0.45 9.95
N GLY A 29 12.85 0.96 9.78
CA GLY A 29 12.39 2.19 10.43
C GLY A 29 12.48 2.08 11.95
N LYS A 30 12.07 0.96 12.54
CA LYS A 30 12.24 0.74 13.99
C LYS A 30 13.69 0.73 14.44
N MET A 31 14.62 0.30 13.60
CA MET A 31 16.05 0.29 13.94
C MET A 31 16.70 1.68 13.78
N THR A 32 16.24 2.50 12.85
CA THR A 32 16.85 3.81 12.56
C THR A 32 16.16 4.98 13.26
N ASN A 33 14.83 5.02 13.26
CA ASN A 33 14.03 6.06 13.90
C ASN A 33 12.71 5.45 14.43
N PRO A 34 12.75 4.84 15.63
CA PRO A 34 11.60 4.14 16.20
C PRO A 34 10.43 5.07 16.51
N GLU A 35 10.67 6.32 16.89
CA GLU A 35 9.62 7.28 17.21
C GLU A 35 8.78 7.61 15.98
N LEU A 36 9.42 8.07 14.90
CA LEU A 36 8.74 8.40 13.64
C LEU A 36 8.04 7.16 13.05
N THR A 37 8.69 6.00 13.09
CA THR A 37 8.11 4.77 12.55
C THR A 37 6.87 4.36 13.34
N ASN A 38 6.91 4.41 14.66
CA ASN A 38 5.74 4.08 15.49
C ASN A 38 4.58 5.05 15.24
N GLN A 39 4.88 6.35 15.10
CA GLN A 39 3.85 7.35 14.77
C GLN A 39 3.16 7.04 13.44
N ILE A 40 3.93 6.79 12.37
CA ILE A 40 3.40 6.45 11.05
C ILE A 40 2.51 5.19 11.11
N PHE A 41 2.95 4.14 11.80
CA PHE A 41 2.17 2.90 11.91
C PHE A 41 0.93 3.04 12.80
N GLN A 42 0.98 3.87 13.85
CA GLN A 42 -0.21 4.20 14.64
C GLN A 42 -1.22 5.00 13.81
N THR A 43 -0.76 5.98 13.03
CA THR A 43 -1.62 6.71 12.10
C THR A 43 -2.19 5.79 11.02
N ALA A 44 -1.38 4.87 10.49
CA ALA A 44 -1.85 3.87 9.53
C ALA A 44 -2.97 3.01 10.13
N ASP A 45 -2.83 2.54 11.37
CA ASP A 45 -3.85 1.76 12.07
C ASP A 45 -5.16 2.55 12.27
N GLN A 46 -5.05 3.83 12.64
CA GLN A 46 -6.22 4.73 12.70
C GLN A 46 -6.87 4.91 11.33
N LEU A 47 -6.07 5.06 10.26
CA LEU A 47 -6.55 5.18 8.88
C LEU A 47 -7.23 3.91 8.37
N VAL A 48 -6.87 2.72 8.86
CA VAL A 48 -7.60 1.48 8.55
C VAL A 48 -9.03 1.52 9.10
N SER A 49 -9.23 2.23 10.21
CA SER A 49 -10.57 2.42 10.79
C SER A 49 -11.42 3.42 9.99
N ASP A 50 -10.82 4.22 9.10
CA ASP A 50 -11.54 5.05 8.14
C ASP A 50 -12.04 4.18 6.97
N LEU A 51 -13.35 3.87 7.03
CA LEU A 51 -14.00 2.99 6.07
C LEU A 51 -13.91 3.51 4.63
N ILE A 52 -13.87 4.83 4.43
CA ILE A 52 -13.82 5.41 3.08
C ILE A 52 -12.47 5.12 2.44
N LEU A 53 -11.37 5.40 3.15
CA LEU A 53 -10.03 5.13 2.64
C LEU A 53 -9.82 3.63 2.39
N LEU A 54 -10.28 2.79 3.32
CA LEU A 54 -10.19 1.35 3.19
C LEU A 54 -10.95 0.84 1.95
N PHE A 55 -12.17 1.34 1.72
CA PHE A 55 -12.97 0.98 0.55
C PHE A 55 -12.28 1.39 -0.76
N VAL A 56 -11.73 2.61 -0.82
CA VAL A 56 -10.96 3.07 -1.98
C VAL A 56 -9.73 2.17 -2.22
N ALA A 57 -8.97 1.84 -1.17
CA ALA A 57 -7.79 0.98 -1.31
C ALA A 57 -8.15 -0.42 -1.83
N ILE A 58 -9.18 -1.05 -1.26
CA ILE A 58 -9.63 -2.39 -1.67
C ILE A 58 -10.18 -2.35 -3.11
N THR A 59 -10.96 -1.34 -3.47
CA THR A 59 -11.53 -1.24 -4.82
C THR A 59 -10.45 -1.04 -5.88
N LEU A 60 -9.45 -0.20 -5.61
CA LEU A 60 -8.30 -0.03 -6.49
C LEU A 60 -7.57 -1.36 -6.72
N GLY A 61 -7.34 -2.15 -5.66
CA GLY A 61 -6.69 -3.45 -5.75
C GLY A 61 -7.52 -4.53 -6.45
N ALA A 62 -8.83 -4.60 -6.16
CA ALA A 62 -9.70 -5.65 -6.66
C ALA A 62 -10.13 -5.43 -8.12
N PHE A 63 -10.49 -4.19 -8.48
CA PHE A 63 -11.17 -3.92 -9.76
C PHE A 63 -10.24 -3.49 -10.88
N ILE A 64 -9.04 -2.97 -10.60
CA ILE A 64 -8.11 -2.55 -11.66
C ILE A 64 -7.41 -3.79 -12.24
N PRO A 65 -7.50 -4.07 -13.55
CA PRO A 65 -6.90 -5.27 -14.14
C PRO A 65 -5.37 -5.32 -14.04
N ASN A 66 -4.72 -4.15 -14.14
CA ASN A 66 -3.27 -4.02 -14.11
C ASN A 66 -2.80 -3.40 -12.80
N PHE A 67 -2.40 -4.26 -11.85
CA PHE A 67 -1.96 -3.82 -10.53
C PHE A 67 -0.72 -2.90 -10.57
N LYS A 68 0.11 -2.98 -11.62
CA LYS A 68 1.24 -2.04 -11.78
C LYS A 68 0.76 -0.59 -11.84
N LEU A 69 -0.37 -0.32 -12.50
CA LEU A 69 -0.94 1.03 -12.59
C LEU A 69 -1.38 1.53 -11.22
N VAL A 70 -1.91 0.66 -10.37
CA VAL A 70 -2.30 1.01 -9.00
C VAL A 70 -1.07 1.42 -8.19
N VAL A 71 -0.01 0.61 -8.23
CA VAL A 71 1.23 0.90 -7.51
C VAL A 71 1.89 2.18 -8.01
N PHE A 72 2.08 2.33 -9.33
CA PHE A 72 2.67 3.53 -9.89
C PHE A 72 1.80 4.77 -9.69
N GLY A 73 0.48 4.64 -9.81
CA GLY A 73 -0.46 5.74 -9.56
C GLY A 73 -0.44 6.21 -8.11
N ALA A 74 -0.43 5.28 -7.15
CA ALA A 74 -0.33 5.61 -5.72
C ALA A 74 1.01 6.29 -5.39
N ILE A 75 2.12 5.81 -5.94
CA ILE A 75 3.44 6.43 -5.76
C ILE A 75 3.49 7.82 -6.42
N ALA A 76 2.96 7.97 -7.63
CA ALA A 76 2.93 9.26 -8.33
C ALA A 76 2.08 10.29 -7.58
N ALA A 77 0.90 9.88 -7.09
CA ALA A 77 0.05 10.72 -6.25
C ALA A 77 0.75 11.12 -4.94
N PHE A 78 1.44 10.18 -4.29
CA PHE A 78 2.25 10.47 -3.11
C PHE A 78 3.33 11.52 -3.41
N ILE A 79 4.11 11.35 -4.48
CA ILE A 79 5.17 12.29 -4.85
C ILE A 79 4.59 13.68 -5.14
N ALA A 80 3.50 13.75 -5.91
CA ALA A 80 2.85 15.02 -6.23
C ALA A 80 2.34 15.73 -4.96
N ALA A 81 1.70 14.99 -4.05
CA ALA A 81 1.23 15.53 -2.77
C ALA A 81 2.39 15.94 -1.86
N ALA A 82 3.49 15.17 -1.82
CA ALA A 82 4.68 15.50 -1.06
C ALA A 82 5.33 16.81 -1.55
N VAL A 83 5.42 17.00 -2.87
CA VAL A 83 5.88 18.26 -3.47
C VAL A 83 4.94 19.40 -3.07
N ALA A 84 3.62 19.22 -3.18
CA ALA A 84 2.65 20.23 -2.79
C ALA A 84 2.74 20.64 -1.31
N ILE A 85 3.03 19.70 -0.40
CA ILE A 85 3.30 19.98 1.01
C ILE A 85 4.60 20.80 1.15
N GLN A 86 5.68 20.40 0.48
CA GLN A 86 6.97 21.11 0.56
C GLN A 86 6.90 22.53 -0.02
N THR A 87 6.09 22.75 -1.05
CA THR A 87 5.86 24.09 -1.61
C THR A 87 4.88 24.94 -0.80
N GLY A 88 4.34 24.41 0.31
CA GLY A 88 3.43 25.13 1.20
C GLY A 88 1.99 25.26 0.66
N MET A 89 1.60 24.52 -0.38
CA MET A 89 0.21 24.52 -0.86
C MET A 89 -0.72 23.79 0.10
N PHE A 90 -0.22 22.76 0.78
CA PHE A 90 -0.94 22.03 1.82
C PHE A 90 -0.24 22.21 3.16
N THR A 91 -0.74 23.13 3.98
CA THR A 91 -0.20 23.43 5.32
C THR A 91 -0.81 22.60 6.44
N TYR A 92 -1.94 21.94 6.17
CA TYR A 92 -2.68 21.09 7.11
C TYR A 92 -2.30 19.61 7.02
N LEU A 93 -1.49 19.22 6.03
CA LEU A 93 -1.06 17.85 5.81
C LEU A 93 0.42 17.70 6.15
N THR A 94 0.76 16.63 6.87
CA THR A 94 2.16 16.28 7.15
C THR A 94 2.63 15.17 6.22
N LEU A 95 3.95 15.10 5.99
CA LEU A 95 4.54 14.01 5.19
C LEU A 95 4.35 12.64 5.85
N ASP A 96 4.40 12.57 7.18
CA ASP A 96 4.21 11.32 7.93
C ASP A 96 2.80 10.77 7.75
N TYR A 97 1.79 11.65 7.79
CA TYR A 97 0.40 11.29 7.50
C TYR A 97 0.24 10.81 6.06
N LEU A 98 0.81 11.54 5.09
CA LEU A 98 0.76 11.16 3.69
C LEU A 98 1.43 9.80 3.43
N PHE A 99 2.52 9.50 4.13
CA PHE A 99 3.20 8.22 4.06
C PHE A 99 2.38 7.09 4.69
N ALA A 100 1.70 7.34 5.80
CA ALA A 100 0.75 6.39 6.39
C ALA A 100 -0.40 6.06 5.42
N VAL A 101 -0.97 7.07 4.75
CA VAL A 101 -1.99 6.87 3.70
C VAL A 101 -1.45 5.99 2.57
N LEU A 102 -0.22 6.24 2.09
CA LEU A 102 0.40 5.42 1.05
C LEU A 102 0.53 3.95 1.48
N ILE A 103 1.00 3.68 2.70
CA ILE A 103 1.14 2.32 3.24
C ILE A 103 -0.21 1.62 3.30
N VAL A 104 -1.24 2.27 3.83
CA VAL A 104 -2.60 1.70 3.92
C VAL A 104 -3.13 1.39 2.52
N VAL A 105 -3.07 2.36 1.60
CA VAL A 105 -3.57 2.16 0.23
C VAL A 105 -2.85 1.00 -0.47
N LEU A 106 -1.52 1.00 -0.45
CA LEU A 106 -0.73 -0.05 -1.10
C LEU A 106 -0.91 -1.42 -0.42
N GLY A 107 -0.98 -1.47 0.90
CA GLY A 107 -1.16 -2.69 1.67
C GLY A 107 -2.50 -3.37 1.35
N PHE A 108 -3.60 -2.64 1.52
CA PHE A 108 -4.94 -3.19 1.26
C PHE A 108 -5.20 -3.45 -0.22
N ALA A 109 -4.70 -2.59 -1.12
CA ALA A 109 -4.80 -2.86 -2.56
C ALA A 109 -4.05 -4.14 -2.96
N SER A 110 -2.87 -4.39 -2.37
CA SER A 110 -2.10 -5.62 -2.61
C SER A 110 -2.83 -6.87 -2.13
N ILE A 111 -3.45 -6.82 -0.94
CA ILE A 111 -4.22 -7.94 -0.37
C ILE A 111 -5.48 -8.20 -1.21
N ALA A 112 -6.22 -7.15 -1.58
CA ALA A 112 -7.42 -7.27 -2.40
C ALA A 112 -7.12 -7.87 -3.79
N ASN A 113 -6.03 -7.43 -4.41
CA ASN A 113 -5.59 -7.98 -5.68
C ASN A 113 -5.14 -9.45 -5.56
N LEU A 114 -4.45 -9.82 -4.48
CA LEU A 114 -4.11 -11.23 -4.18
C LEU A 114 -5.37 -12.09 -4.06
N TYR A 115 -6.40 -11.60 -3.36
CA TYR A 115 -7.65 -12.31 -3.20
C TYR A 115 -8.37 -12.54 -4.54
N ARG A 116 -8.38 -11.54 -5.42
CA ARG A 116 -8.89 -11.69 -6.78
C ARG A 116 -8.17 -12.80 -7.54
N HIS A 117 -6.83 -12.80 -7.51
CA HIS A 117 -6.04 -13.83 -8.18
C HIS A 117 -6.38 -15.23 -7.65
N TYR A 118 -6.52 -15.39 -6.33
CA TYR A 118 -6.92 -16.66 -5.73
C TYR A 118 -8.32 -17.12 -6.19
N ARG A 119 -9.29 -16.20 -6.23
CA ARG A 119 -10.66 -16.49 -6.68
C ARG A 119 -10.72 -16.95 -8.14
N GLU A 120 -9.89 -16.38 -9.01
CA GLU A 120 -9.79 -16.79 -10.43
C GLU A 120 -9.29 -18.24 -10.61
N PHE A 121 -8.61 -18.83 -9.63
CA PHE A 121 -8.14 -20.23 -9.68
C PHE A 121 -9.09 -21.24 -9.00
N SER A 122 -10.11 -20.78 -8.28
CA SER A 122 -11.05 -21.64 -7.54
C SER A 122 -12.24 -22.12 -8.38
N PHE A 123 -12.23 -21.90 -9.70
CA PHE A 123 -13.26 -22.35 -10.65
C PHE A 123 -12.67 -23.28 -11.71
#